data_AF-A0A0Q7KN30-F1
#
_entry.id   AF-A0A0Q7KN30-F1
#
_cell.length_a   1.000
_cell.length_b   1.000
_cell.length_c   1.000
_cell.angle_alpha   90.00
_cell.angle_beta   90.00
_cell.angle_gamma   90.00
#
_symmetry.space_group_name_H-M   'P 1'
#
loop_
_entity.id
_entity.type
_entity.pdbx_description
1 polymer ?
#
loop_
_entity_poly.entity_id
_entity_poly.type
_entity_poly.pdbx_seq_one_letter_code
_entity_poly.pdbx_strand_id
1 'polypeptide(L)'
;MSGMPYVRDARDVRRVLRLVERGTMPSTVTARHLVANGIPQDDADCVRELLESLEFVTAAGVPTSVWVGYRESDDRSSVLAEALRTAYGPLLDAADDDARARVIAQVGDVRPEDVPSVLSTFTALCELSDDGTDSPVAATARQRRAVVSHISRLLQTSIAEFETARVCLQHDLTRPAIVSAWNSLAALAFAHLADDDFAILRTSGRRAGLGADELMRRVDGAELIELLVVAERVGGDDRVVLERLLAERDECAHPVPPAPDRDQTAAYLNAVLAQASQLTEHPLAHHGPGDVSDA
;
A
#
# COMPACT_ATOMS: atom_id res chain seq x y z
N MET A 1 -4.89 31.40 11.40
CA MET A 1 -3.81 30.41 11.24
C MET A 1 -3.16 30.33 12.60
N SER A 2 -3.26 29.18 13.28
CA SER A 2 -2.53 28.95 14.52
C SER A 2 -1.03 28.95 14.19
N GLY A 3 -0.19 29.39 15.14
CA GLY A 3 1.25 29.48 14.94
C GLY A 3 1.89 28.14 14.57
N MET A 4 3.18 28.17 14.20
CA MET A 4 3.90 26.92 13.90
C MET A 4 3.88 26.01 15.13
N PRO A 5 3.40 24.76 15.01
CA PRO A 5 3.31 23.85 16.14
C PRO A 5 4.69 23.52 16.68
N TYR A 6 4.79 23.29 17.97
CA TYR A 6 6.02 22.83 18.61
C TYR A 6 5.70 22.07 19.90
N VAL A 7 6.68 21.32 20.39
CA VAL A 7 6.67 20.75 21.74
C VAL A 7 7.74 21.42 22.57
N ARG A 8 7.58 21.49 23.90
CA ARG A 8 8.59 22.12 24.76
C ARG A 8 9.82 21.25 24.93
N ASP A 9 9.64 19.93 24.94
CA ASP A 9 10.72 18.94 24.93
C ASP A 9 10.72 18.14 23.63
N ALA A 10 11.77 18.30 22.81
CA ALA A 10 11.90 17.55 21.54
C ALA A 10 11.90 16.02 21.72
N ARG A 11 12.20 15.51 22.93
CA ARG A 11 12.09 14.07 23.22
C ARG A 11 10.64 13.57 23.11
N ASP A 12 9.65 14.45 23.29
CA ASP A 12 8.24 14.10 23.18
C ASP A 12 7.80 13.85 21.74
N VAL A 13 8.48 14.43 20.74
CA VAL A 13 8.29 14.06 19.32
C VAL A 13 8.53 12.56 19.12
N ARG A 14 9.67 12.06 19.62
CA ARG A 14 10.01 10.62 19.52
C ARG A 14 9.09 9.75 20.36
N ARG A 15 8.58 10.25 21.49
CA ARG A 15 7.62 9.49 22.32
C ARG A 15 6.27 9.37 21.64
N VAL A 16 5.74 10.47 21.10
CA VAL A 16 4.43 10.48 20.45
C VAL A 16 4.44 9.69 19.14
N LEU A 17 5.50 9.78 18.32
CA LEU A 17 5.58 8.97 17.09
C LEU A 17 5.72 7.47 17.39
N ARG A 18 6.43 7.09 18.46
CA ARG A 18 6.43 5.69 18.95
C ARG A 18 5.07 5.25 19.47
N LEU A 19 4.30 6.14 20.07
CA LEU A 19 2.91 5.88 20.46
C LEU A 19 2.04 5.63 19.22
N VAL A 20 2.18 6.41 18.14
CA VAL A 20 1.47 6.16 16.88
C VAL A 20 1.83 4.79 16.31
N GLU A 21 3.14 4.46 16.29
CA GLU A 21 3.67 3.21 15.75
C GLU A 21 3.18 1.97 16.52
N ARG A 22 3.22 2.01 17.85
CA ARG A 22 3.06 0.80 18.69
C ARG A 22 1.79 0.77 19.52
N GLY A 23 1.13 1.92 19.69
CA GLY A 23 -0.07 2.05 20.51
C GLY A 23 -1.29 1.42 19.84
N THR A 24 -2.30 1.10 20.65
CA THR A 24 -3.64 0.82 20.11
C THR A 24 -4.22 2.11 19.53
N MET A 25 -4.86 2.03 18.36
CA MET A 25 -5.45 3.20 17.72
C MET A 25 -6.62 3.70 18.58
N PRO A 26 -6.54 4.90 19.16
CA PRO A 26 -7.64 5.41 19.97
C PRO A 26 -8.78 5.87 19.06
N SER A 27 -10.02 5.89 19.57
CA SER A 27 -11.12 6.57 18.89
C SER A 27 -10.91 8.09 18.83
N THR A 28 -10.21 8.64 19.82
CA THR A 28 -9.85 10.06 19.88
C THR A 28 -8.57 10.26 20.70
N VAL A 29 -7.64 11.04 20.18
CA VAL A 29 -6.41 11.49 20.83
C VAL A 29 -6.71 12.74 21.64
N THR A 30 -6.80 12.56 22.97
CA THR A 30 -7.02 13.65 23.94
C THR A 30 -5.76 13.92 24.75
N ALA A 31 -5.66 15.08 25.42
CA ALA A 31 -4.56 15.34 26.35
C ALA A 31 -4.44 14.24 27.41
N ARG A 32 -5.57 13.77 27.96
CA ARG A 32 -5.63 12.64 28.89
C ARG A 32 -5.05 11.34 28.29
N HIS A 33 -5.31 11.07 27.01
CA HIS A 33 -4.74 9.92 26.32
C HIS A 33 -3.22 10.04 26.18
N LEU A 34 -2.71 11.22 25.81
CA LEU A 34 -1.26 11.47 25.70
C LEU A 34 -0.56 11.32 27.05
N VAL A 35 -1.15 11.86 28.12
CA VAL A 35 -0.62 11.72 29.50
C VAL A 35 -0.61 10.26 29.95
N ALA A 36 -1.67 9.49 29.67
CA ALA A 36 -1.71 8.07 29.97
C ALA A 36 -0.63 7.26 29.24
N ASN A 37 -0.08 7.78 28.15
CA ASN A 37 1.00 7.17 27.37
C ASN A 37 2.37 7.83 27.61
N GLY A 38 2.52 8.58 28.71
CA GLY A 38 3.82 9.06 29.19
C GLY A 38 4.27 10.41 28.61
N ILE A 39 3.38 11.16 27.96
CA ILE A 39 3.63 12.57 27.64
C ILE A 39 3.38 13.42 28.90
N PRO A 40 4.27 14.35 29.29
CA PRO A 40 4.03 15.25 30.41
C PRO A 40 2.72 16.04 30.27
N GLN A 41 2.01 16.25 31.38
CA GLN A 41 0.73 16.97 31.34
C GLN A 41 0.85 18.37 30.74
N ASP A 42 1.92 19.08 31.08
CA ASP A 42 2.13 20.45 30.60
C ASP A 42 2.35 20.49 29.08
N ASP A 43 2.82 19.40 28.46
CA ASP A 43 3.16 19.30 27.04
C ASP A 43 2.10 18.58 26.20
N ALA A 44 1.10 17.96 26.83
CA ALA A 44 0.09 17.16 26.15
C ALA A 44 -0.73 17.97 25.11
N ASP A 45 -1.06 19.22 25.41
CA ASP A 45 -1.79 20.09 24.47
C ASP A 45 -0.92 20.47 23.27
N CYS A 46 0.35 20.84 23.50
CA CYS A 46 1.32 21.14 22.44
C CYS A 46 1.58 19.93 21.54
N VAL A 47 1.69 18.73 22.12
CA VAL A 47 1.84 17.47 21.35
C VAL A 47 0.59 17.18 20.52
N ARG A 48 -0.61 17.46 21.05
CA ARG A 48 -1.86 17.28 20.30
C ARG A 48 -1.93 18.25 19.11
N GLU A 49 -1.56 19.51 19.31
CA GLU A 49 -1.49 20.53 18.24
C GLU A 49 -0.46 20.17 17.17
N LEU A 50 0.68 19.59 17.58
CA LEU A 50 1.68 19.05 16.64
C LEU A 50 1.10 17.91 15.80
N LEU A 51 0.43 16.93 16.42
CA LEU A 51 -0.21 15.84 15.69
C LEU A 51 -1.31 16.33 14.74
N GLU A 52 -2.07 17.34 15.15
CA GLU A 52 -3.10 17.96 14.33
C GLU A 52 -2.50 18.63 13.09
N SER A 53 -1.41 19.39 13.28
CA SER A 53 -0.73 20.12 12.21
C SER A 53 0.01 19.21 11.23
N LEU A 54 0.54 18.07 11.71
CA LEU A 54 1.09 17.01 10.87
C LEU A 54 -0.01 16.12 10.24
N GLU A 55 -1.28 16.49 10.42
CA GLU A 55 -2.46 15.77 9.93
C GLU A 55 -2.60 14.33 10.45
N PHE A 56 -1.90 13.92 11.51
CA PHE A 56 -2.09 12.61 12.14
C PHE A 56 -3.46 12.51 12.81
N VAL A 57 -3.98 13.63 13.30
CA VAL A 57 -5.32 13.73 13.88
C VAL A 57 -6.06 14.92 13.30
N THR A 58 -7.38 14.85 13.30
CA THR A 58 -8.24 16.01 13.04
C THR A 58 -8.25 16.98 14.22
N ALA A 59 -8.84 18.16 14.06
CA ALA A 59 -9.09 19.11 15.16
C ALA A 59 -9.89 18.52 16.32
N ALA A 60 -10.74 17.51 16.05
CA ALA A 60 -11.49 16.77 17.07
C ALA A 60 -10.65 15.69 17.77
N GLY A 61 -9.39 15.49 17.37
CA GLY A 61 -8.49 14.45 17.88
C GLY A 61 -8.70 13.08 17.23
N VAL A 62 -9.53 12.95 16.19
CA VAL A 62 -9.77 11.66 15.53
C VAL A 62 -8.59 11.31 14.63
N PRO A 63 -7.97 10.11 14.74
CA PRO A 63 -6.89 9.69 13.83
C PRO A 63 -7.29 9.71 12.35
N THR A 64 -6.36 10.11 11.49
CA THR A 64 -6.56 10.23 10.03
C THR A 64 -5.94 9.06 9.26
N SER A 65 -6.01 9.10 7.92
CA SER A 65 -5.24 8.20 7.05
C SER A 65 -3.72 8.36 7.20
N VAL A 66 -3.20 9.54 7.58
CA VAL A 66 -1.76 9.76 7.82
C VAL A 66 -1.31 8.97 9.06
N TRP A 67 -2.12 8.91 10.12
CA TRP A 67 -1.84 8.07 11.28
C TRP A 67 -1.79 6.59 10.91
N VAL A 68 -2.80 6.10 10.20
CA VAL A 68 -2.87 4.69 9.76
C VAL A 68 -1.68 4.38 8.86
N GLY A 69 -1.40 5.25 7.89
CA GLY A 69 -0.25 5.16 7.00
C GLY A 69 1.05 5.10 7.78
N TYR A 70 1.32 6.02 8.71
CA TYR A 70 2.56 6.01 9.48
C TYR A 70 2.68 4.77 10.37
N ARG A 71 1.59 4.29 10.97
CA ARG A 71 1.59 3.11 11.83
C ARG A 71 1.89 1.84 11.02
N GLU A 72 1.14 1.64 9.94
CA GLU A 72 1.11 0.39 9.16
C GLU A 72 2.16 0.36 8.05
N SER A 73 2.69 1.52 7.63
CA SER A 73 3.69 1.59 6.57
C SER A 73 5.05 1.08 7.03
N ASP A 74 5.69 0.33 6.14
CA ASP A 74 7.10 -0.03 6.25
C ASP A 74 8.05 1.14 5.89
N ASP A 75 7.49 2.25 5.39
CA ASP A 75 8.18 3.48 4.99
C ASP A 75 7.66 4.68 5.80
N ARG A 76 7.67 4.53 7.13
CA ARG A 76 7.20 5.55 8.08
C ARG A 76 7.91 6.89 7.92
N SER A 77 9.20 6.84 7.60
CA SER A 77 10.03 8.01 7.32
C SER A 77 9.49 8.81 6.14
N SER A 78 9.03 8.16 5.07
CA SER A 78 8.42 8.83 3.92
C SER A 78 7.06 9.45 4.26
N VAL A 79 6.22 8.73 5.01
CA VAL A 79 4.94 9.29 5.50
C VAL A 79 5.18 10.52 6.37
N LEU A 80 6.19 10.47 7.25
CA LEU A 80 6.59 11.60 8.09
C LEU A 80 7.18 12.75 7.28
N ALA A 81 7.98 12.47 6.26
CA ALA A 81 8.55 13.49 5.37
C ALA A 81 7.45 14.25 4.61
N GLU A 82 6.40 13.56 4.15
CA GLU A 82 5.24 14.20 3.53
C GLU A 82 4.50 15.09 4.53
N ALA A 83 4.19 14.56 5.72
CA ALA A 83 3.55 15.35 6.78
C ALA A 83 4.38 16.58 7.18
N LEU A 84 5.71 16.43 7.22
CA LEU A 84 6.66 17.51 7.51
C LEU A 84 6.64 18.58 6.43
N ARG A 85 6.57 18.21 5.14
CA ARG A 85 6.44 19.17 4.03
C ARG A 85 5.16 19.99 4.13
N THR A 86 4.04 19.37 4.52
CA THR A 86 2.78 20.07 4.74
C THR A 86 2.85 21.05 5.91
N ALA A 87 3.37 20.61 7.06
CA ALA A 87 3.36 21.42 8.29
C ALA A 87 4.48 22.47 8.37
N TYR A 88 5.65 22.17 7.81
CA TYR A 88 6.88 22.96 7.96
C TYR A 88 7.56 23.32 6.63
N GLY A 89 6.84 23.26 5.51
CA GLY A 89 7.35 23.57 4.16
C GLY A 89 8.29 24.80 4.10
N PRO A 90 7.90 25.98 4.62
CA PRO A 90 8.75 27.16 4.61
C PRO A 90 10.09 27.02 5.35
N LEU A 91 10.20 26.12 6.34
CA LEU A 91 11.46 25.84 7.06
C LEU A 91 12.38 24.89 6.30
N LEU A 92 11.81 23.99 5.47
CA LEU A 92 12.57 23.10 4.60
C LEU A 92 13.27 23.90 3.49
N ASP A 93 12.64 24.97 3.00
CA ASP A 93 13.21 25.86 1.97
C ASP A 93 14.31 26.79 2.52
N ALA A 94 14.42 26.94 3.84
CA ALA A 94 15.39 27.81 4.48
C ALA A 94 16.78 27.13 4.56
N ALA A 95 17.79 27.82 4.06
CA ALA A 95 19.14 27.28 3.86
C ALA A 95 19.91 26.97 5.16
N ASP A 96 19.64 27.72 6.22
CA ASP A 96 20.34 27.62 7.51
C ASP A 96 19.41 27.97 8.69
N ASP A 97 19.89 27.75 9.91
CA ASP A 97 19.10 27.95 11.13
C ASP A 97 18.73 29.43 11.37
N ASP A 98 19.56 30.38 10.93
CA ASP A 98 19.26 31.81 11.01
C ASP A 98 18.11 32.18 10.06
N ALA A 99 18.10 31.61 8.86
CA ALA A 99 17.00 31.74 7.91
C ALA A 99 15.72 31.10 8.46
N ARG A 100 15.81 29.90 9.05
CA ARG A 100 14.66 29.24 9.69
C ARG A 100 14.09 30.08 10.83
N ALA A 101 14.93 30.62 11.71
CA ALA A 101 14.50 31.49 12.80
C ALA A 101 13.76 32.74 12.27
N ARG A 102 14.25 33.35 11.18
CA ARG A 102 13.56 34.47 10.51
C ARG A 102 12.21 34.05 9.94
N VAL A 103 12.11 32.88 9.31
CA VAL A 103 10.85 32.36 8.77
C VAL A 103 9.83 32.12 9.89
N ILE A 104 10.26 31.51 11.02
CA ILE A 104 9.39 31.29 12.18
C ILE A 104 8.84 32.62 12.72
N ALA A 105 9.71 33.62 12.87
CA ALA A 105 9.33 34.96 13.34
C ALA A 105 8.37 35.70 12.38
N GLN A 106 8.45 35.43 11.07
CA GLN A 106 7.61 36.10 10.06
C GLN A 106 6.27 35.40 9.83
N VAL A 107 6.24 34.08 9.85
CA VAL A 107 5.07 33.28 9.42
C VAL A 107 4.17 32.89 10.59
N GLY A 108 4.74 32.71 11.79
CA GLY A 108 4.10 31.89 12.81
C GLY A 108 3.38 32.61 13.95
N ASP A 109 3.36 33.95 14.04
CA ASP A 109 2.93 34.65 15.27
C ASP A 109 3.58 34.02 16.54
N VAL A 110 4.78 33.46 16.37
CA VAL A 110 5.51 32.74 17.42
C VAL A 110 6.27 33.77 18.24
N ARG A 111 6.10 33.72 19.57
CA ARG A 111 6.82 34.62 20.46
C ARG A 111 8.32 34.34 20.36
N PRO A 112 9.19 35.37 20.45
CA PRO A 112 10.64 35.18 20.32
C PRO A 112 11.22 34.11 21.25
N GLU A 113 10.65 33.95 22.45
CA GLU A 113 11.06 32.93 23.41
C GLU A 113 10.73 31.48 23.00
N ASP A 114 9.78 31.28 22.09
CA ASP A 114 9.32 29.95 21.64
C ASP A 114 10.05 29.46 20.37
N VAL A 115 10.75 30.35 19.66
CA VAL A 115 11.50 30.03 18.43
C VAL A 115 12.47 28.85 18.61
N PRO A 116 13.26 28.75 19.71
CA PRO A 116 14.15 27.60 19.91
C PRO A 116 13.40 26.26 20.00
N SER A 117 12.19 26.26 20.57
CA SER A 117 11.37 25.05 20.71
C SER A 117 10.80 24.60 19.37
N VAL A 118 10.40 25.54 18.51
CA VAL A 118 9.99 25.26 17.13
C VAL A 118 11.13 24.66 16.33
N LEU A 119 12.33 25.26 16.38
CA LEU A 119 13.52 24.73 15.71
C LEU A 119 13.89 23.34 16.21
N SER A 120 13.87 23.12 17.53
CA SER A 120 14.17 21.83 18.14
C SER A 120 13.17 20.75 17.73
N THR A 121 11.87 21.08 17.68
CA THR A 121 10.81 20.19 17.21
C THR A 121 11.03 19.83 15.73
N PHE A 122 11.27 20.83 14.88
CA PHE A 122 11.51 20.66 13.46
C PHE A 122 12.74 19.77 13.19
N THR A 123 13.87 20.03 13.84
CA THR A 123 15.08 19.21 13.72
C THR A 123 14.84 17.77 14.15
N ALA A 124 14.12 17.55 15.26
CA ALA A 124 13.79 16.20 15.72
C ALA A 124 12.90 15.45 14.73
N LEU A 125 11.98 16.13 14.04
CA LEU A 125 11.17 15.54 12.98
C LEU A 125 12.00 15.21 11.74
N CYS A 126 12.92 16.11 11.33
CA CYS A 126 13.84 15.88 10.21
C CYS A 126 14.72 14.65 10.45
N GLU A 127 15.31 14.52 11.65
CA GLU A 127 16.12 13.34 12.00
C GLU A 127 15.32 12.03 11.85
N LEU A 128 14.05 12.02 12.26
CA LEU A 128 13.18 10.85 12.17
C LEU A 128 12.67 10.57 10.75
N SER A 129 12.60 11.59 9.89
CA SER A 129 12.32 11.39 8.46
C SER A 129 13.57 10.97 7.68
N ASP A 130 14.75 11.42 8.10
CA ASP A 130 16.03 11.23 7.40
C ASP A 130 16.76 9.93 7.77
N ASP A 131 16.34 9.24 8.83
CA ASP A 131 16.79 7.87 9.17
C ASP A 131 16.54 6.85 8.02
N GLY A 132 15.84 7.26 6.95
CA GLY A 132 15.68 6.52 5.69
C GLY A 132 16.34 7.17 4.46
N THR A 133 17.33 8.06 4.64
CA THR A 133 17.99 8.81 3.56
C THR A 133 18.44 7.90 2.41
N ASP A 134 18.17 8.40 1.20
CA ASP A 134 18.32 7.86 -0.15
C ASP A 134 19.60 7.08 -0.46
N SER A 135 19.82 5.97 0.22
CA SER A 135 20.64 4.91 -0.33
C SER A 135 19.84 4.27 -1.47
N PRO A 136 20.41 4.08 -2.68
CA PRO A 136 19.75 3.30 -3.73
C PRO A 136 19.36 1.88 -3.26
N VAL A 137 20.04 1.38 -2.23
CA VAL A 137 19.68 0.13 -1.53
C VAL A 137 18.38 0.27 -0.75
N ALA A 138 18.16 1.39 -0.05
CA ALA A 138 16.92 1.67 0.67
C ALA A 138 15.75 1.86 -0.29
N ALA A 139 15.94 2.58 -1.40
CA ALA A 139 14.94 2.71 -2.46
C ALA A 139 14.53 1.35 -3.06
N THR A 140 15.51 0.51 -3.40
CA THR A 140 15.27 -0.85 -3.92
C THR A 140 14.57 -1.73 -2.88
N ALA A 141 14.99 -1.65 -1.60
CA ALA A 141 14.36 -2.40 -0.53
C ALA A 141 12.90 -1.97 -0.26
N ARG A 142 12.60 -0.66 -0.37
CA ARG A 142 11.23 -0.13 -0.31
C ARG A 142 10.37 -0.65 -1.47
N GLN A 143 10.89 -0.58 -2.70
CA GLN A 143 10.21 -1.10 -3.88
C GLN A 143 9.92 -2.61 -3.74
N ARG A 144 10.91 -3.41 -3.33
CA ARG A 144 10.72 -4.85 -3.06
C ARG A 144 9.66 -5.11 -2.00
N ARG A 145 9.65 -4.37 -0.89
CA ARG A 145 8.65 -4.52 0.17
C ARG A 145 7.24 -4.14 -0.31
N ALA A 146 7.10 -3.05 -1.08
CA ALA A 146 5.82 -2.66 -1.68
C ALA A 146 5.28 -3.74 -2.63
N VAL A 147 6.15 -4.31 -3.46
CA VAL A 147 5.81 -5.44 -4.34
C VAL A 147 5.35 -6.65 -3.52
N VAL A 148 6.10 -7.04 -2.49
CA VAL A 148 5.73 -8.17 -1.61
C VAL A 148 4.39 -7.94 -0.91
N SER A 149 4.14 -6.74 -0.39
CA SER A 149 2.86 -6.38 0.24
C SER A 149 1.70 -6.48 -0.76
N HIS A 150 1.91 -6.02 -1.99
CA HIS A 150 0.91 -6.09 -3.05
C HIS A 150 0.62 -7.55 -3.46
N ILE A 151 1.67 -8.36 -3.69
CA ILE A 151 1.54 -9.80 -3.95
C ILE A 151 0.75 -10.48 -2.83
N SER A 152 1.08 -10.19 -1.56
CA SER A 152 0.37 -10.77 -0.41
C SER A 152 -1.12 -10.44 -0.42
N ARG A 153 -1.49 -9.20 -0.74
CA ARG A 153 -2.90 -8.78 -0.87
C ARG A 153 -3.61 -9.52 -1.99
N LEU A 154 -2.98 -9.68 -3.15
CA LEU A 154 -3.55 -10.40 -4.28
C LEU A 154 -3.78 -11.88 -3.98
N LEU A 155 -2.84 -12.52 -3.28
CA LEU A 155 -3.00 -13.90 -2.82
C LEU A 155 -4.16 -14.03 -1.83
N GLN A 156 -4.32 -13.07 -0.89
CA GLN A 156 -5.47 -13.05 0.02
C GLN A 156 -6.79 -12.86 -0.74
N THR A 157 -6.85 -11.97 -1.73
CA THR A 157 -8.02 -11.80 -2.60
C THR A 157 -8.32 -13.08 -3.37
N SER A 158 -7.31 -13.75 -3.92
CA SER A 158 -7.47 -15.02 -4.63
C SER A 158 -8.13 -16.08 -3.75
N ILE A 159 -7.66 -16.24 -2.50
CA ILE A 159 -8.23 -17.19 -1.54
C ILE A 159 -9.69 -16.82 -1.19
N ALA A 160 -9.95 -15.54 -0.90
CA ALA A 160 -11.27 -15.07 -0.51
C ALA A 160 -12.32 -15.25 -1.63
N GLU A 161 -11.95 -14.96 -2.87
CA GLU A 161 -12.82 -15.16 -4.04
C GLU A 161 -13.09 -16.64 -4.30
N PHE A 162 -12.10 -17.52 -4.09
CA PHE A 162 -12.32 -18.96 -4.26
C PHE A 162 -13.26 -19.53 -3.19
N GLU A 163 -13.09 -19.10 -1.93
CA GLU A 163 -14.04 -19.47 -0.87
C GLU A 163 -15.45 -18.94 -1.16
N THR A 164 -15.56 -17.72 -1.70
CA THR A 164 -16.84 -17.17 -2.16
C THR A 164 -17.47 -18.04 -3.25
N ALA A 165 -16.68 -18.49 -4.24
CA ALA A 165 -17.15 -19.41 -5.28
C ALA A 165 -17.69 -20.72 -4.70
N ARG A 166 -17.00 -21.30 -3.71
CA ARG A 166 -17.43 -22.52 -3.01
C ARG A 166 -18.75 -22.32 -2.26
N VAL A 167 -18.89 -21.21 -1.53
CA VAL A 167 -20.13 -20.86 -0.81
C VAL A 167 -21.28 -20.66 -1.81
N CYS A 168 -21.05 -19.96 -2.92
CA CYS A 168 -22.05 -19.80 -3.97
C CYS A 168 -22.53 -21.16 -4.52
N LEU A 169 -21.61 -22.09 -4.82
CA LEU A 169 -21.96 -23.43 -5.27
C LEU A 169 -22.76 -24.21 -4.21
N GLN A 170 -22.43 -24.08 -2.92
CA GLN A 170 -23.18 -24.72 -1.84
C GLN A 170 -24.65 -24.26 -1.78
N HIS A 171 -24.91 -23.00 -2.14
CA HIS A 171 -26.24 -22.39 -2.16
C HIS A 171 -26.91 -22.38 -3.55
N ASP A 172 -26.44 -23.21 -4.49
CA ASP A 172 -26.98 -23.30 -5.86
C ASP A 172 -26.94 -21.98 -6.65
N LEU A 173 -26.03 -21.07 -6.28
CA LEU A 173 -25.74 -19.83 -6.99
C LEU A 173 -24.66 -20.09 -8.06
N THR A 174 -25.02 -20.83 -9.10
CA THR A 174 -24.07 -21.37 -10.10
C THR A 174 -23.31 -20.29 -10.87
N ARG A 175 -24.00 -19.27 -11.39
CA ARG A 175 -23.36 -18.16 -12.13
C ARG A 175 -22.41 -17.33 -11.25
N PRO A 176 -22.81 -16.85 -10.06
CA PRO A 176 -21.88 -16.19 -9.13
C PRO A 176 -20.65 -17.05 -8.79
N ALA A 177 -20.82 -18.37 -8.64
CA ALA A 177 -19.70 -19.27 -8.35
C ALA A 177 -18.64 -19.26 -9.48
N ILE A 178 -19.07 -19.31 -10.75
CA ILE A 178 -18.16 -19.25 -11.91
C ILE A 178 -17.42 -17.91 -11.96
N VAL A 179 -18.13 -16.79 -11.76
CA VAL A 179 -17.53 -15.45 -11.77
C VAL A 179 -16.50 -15.29 -10.66
N SER A 180 -16.83 -15.67 -9.42
CA SER A 180 -15.89 -15.61 -8.29
C SER A 180 -14.69 -16.55 -8.47
N ALA A 181 -14.89 -17.75 -9.02
CA ALA A 181 -13.77 -18.66 -9.31
C ALA A 181 -12.78 -18.05 -10.33
N TRP A 182 -13.30 -17.40 -11.39
CA TRP A 182 -12.43 -16.67 -12.31
C TRP A 182 -11.70 -15.50 -11.64
N ASN A 183 -12.39 -14.71 -10.80
CA ASN A 183 -11.77 -13.59 -10.10
C ASN A 183 -10.63 -14.06 -9.17
N SER A 184 -10.79 -15.23 -8.55
CA SER A 184 -9.73 -15.88 -7.79
C SER A 184 -8.49 -16.16 -8.65
N LEU A 185 -8.68 -16.77 -9.82
CA LEU A 185 -7.59 -17.06 -10.76
C LEU A 185 -6.94 -15.79 -11.28
N ALA A 186 -7.73 -14.77 -11.61
CA ALA A 186 -7.22 -13.48 -12.09
C ALA A 186 -6.36 -12.80 -11.02
N ALA A 187 -6.79 -12.79 -9.76
CA ALA A 187 -6.00 -12.24 -8.65
C ALA A 187 -4.67 -13.00 -8.47
N LEU A 188 -4.67 -14.33 -8.58
CA LEU A 188 -3.46 -15.14 -8.54
C LEU A 188 -2.53 -14.82 -9.72
N ALA A 189 -3.07 -14.75 -10.94
CA ALA A 189 -2.31 -14.39 -12.13
C ALA A 189 -1.63 -13.02 -12.00
N PHE A 190 -2.34 -12.00 -11.48
CA PHE A 190 -1.74 -10.71 -11.19
C PHE A 190 -0.64 -10.80 -10.14
N ALA A 191 -0.77 -11.67 -9.13
CA ALA A 191 0.28 -11.86 -8.12
C ALA A 191 1.57 -12.40 -8.76
N HIS A 192 1.46 -13.34 -9.71
CA HIS A 192 2.60 -13.87 -10.46
C HIS A 192 3.22 -12.85 -11.43
N LEU A 193 2.41 -11.97 -12.02
CA LEU A 193 2.90 -10.88 -12.87
C LEU A 193 3.56 -9.75 -12.06
N ALA A 194 3.17 -9.58 -10.80
CA ALA A 194 3.74 -8.59 -9.88
C ALA A 194 5.14 -8.98 -9.36
N ASP A 195 5.52 -10.26 -9.44
CA ASP A 195 6.82 -10.78 -8.95
C ASP A 195 8.02 -10.08 -9.61
N ASP A 196 7.91 -9.75 -10.90
CA ASP A 196 8.92 -8.97 -11.64
C ASP A 196 8.53 -7.48 -11.74
N ASP A 197 7.83 -6.96 -10.73
CA ASP A 197 7.32 -5.59 -10.66
C ASP A 197 6.58 -5.17 -11.94
N PHE A 198 5.84 -6.11 -12.55
CA PHE A 198 5.14 -5.91 -13.81
C PHE A 198 6.05 -5.41 -14.96
N ALA A 199 7.33 -5.77 -14.98
CA ALA A 199 8.28 -5.35 -16.02
C ALA A 199 7.71 -5.55 -17.44
N ILE A 200 7.04 -6.67 -17.67
CA ILE A 200 6.38 -7.02 -18.92
C ILE A 200 5.22 -6.07 -19.26
N LEU A 201 4.46 -5.58 -18.28
CA LEU A 201 3.40 -4.60 -18.54
C LEU A 201 3.99 -3.25 -18.94
N ARG A 202 5.15 -2.89 -18.40
CA ARG A 202 5.81 -1.60 -18.68
C ARG A 202 6.47 -1.56 -20.06
N THR A 203 6.86 -2.69 -20.64
CA THR A 203 7.37 -2.71 -22.03
C THR A 203 6.27 -2.35 -23.04
N SER A 204 5.00 -2.57 -22.69
CA SER A 204 3.86 -2.08 -23.47
C SER A 204 3.65 -0.58 -23.19
N GLY A 205 4.17 0.29 -24.06
CA GLY A 205 4.26 1.75 -23.83
C GLY A 205 2.96 2.49 -23.46
N ARG A 206 1.77 1.88 -23.62
CA ARG A 206 0.50 2.42 -23.12
C ARG A 206 0.32 2.34 -21.60
N ARG A 207 1.13 1.52 -20.91
CA ARG A 207 0.91 1.11 -19.52
C ARG A 207 2.08 1.39 -18.57
N ALA A 208 3.18 1.92 -19.09
CA ALA A 208 4.42 2.17 -18.32
C ALA A 208 4.24 3.06 -17.08
N GLY A 209 3.18 3.89 -17.03
CA GLY A 209 2.88 4.77 -15.90
C GLY A 209 1.72 4.33 -15.01
N LEU A 210 1.10 3.17 -15.26
CA LEU A 210 -0.04 2.71 -14.46
C LEU A 210 0.47 1.97 -13.21
N GLY A 211 -0.07 2.33 -12.05
CA GLY A 211 0.13 1.56 -10.82
C GLY A 211 -0.58 0.20 -10.90
N ALA A 212 -0.22 -0.73 -10.02
CA ALA A 212 -0.76 -2.09 -10.02
C ALA A 212 -2.30 -2.14 -9.93
N ASP A 213 -2.89 -1.34 -9.05
CA ASP A 213 -4.36 -1.25 -8.89
C ASP A 213 -5.06 -0.64 -10.13
N GLU A 214 -4.36 0.22 -10.88
CA GLU A 214 -4.86 0.81 -12.13
C GLU A 214 -4.76 -0.20 -13.28
N LEU A 215 -3.68 -1.00 -13.31
CA LEU A 215 -3.49 -2.09 -14.25
C LEU A 215 -4.60 -3.13 -14.10
N MET A 216 -4.86 -3.62 -12.90
CA MET A 216 -5.91 -4.62 -12.66
C MET A 216 -7.31 -4.14 -13.08
N ARG A 217 -7.58 -2.83 -13.00
CA ARG A 217 -8.87 -2.25 -13.41
C ARG A 217 -9.00 -2.09 -14.91
N ARG A 218 -7.89 -2.00 -15.63
CA ARG A 218 -7.86 -1.73 -17.08
C ARG A 218 -7.54 -2.95 -17.94
N VAL A 219 -6.87 -3.94 -17.37
CA VAL A 219 -6.54 -5.21 -18.02
C VAL A 219 -7.80 -6.08 -17.98
N ASP A 220 -8.39 -6.33 -19.14
CA ASP A 220 -9.48 -7.29 -19.26
C ASP A 220 -8.97 -8.75 -19.20
N GLY A 221 -9.88 -9.72 -19.17
CA GLY A 221 -9.51 -11.13 -19.04
C GLY A 221 -8.67 -11.65 -20.21
N ALA A 222 -8.97 -11.23 -21.44
CA ALA A 222 -8.24 -11.69 -22.62
C ALA A 222 -6.82 -11.12 -22.63
N GLU A 223 -6.70 -9.84 -22.28
CA GLU A 223 -5.41 -9.20 -22.10
C GLU A 223 -4.59 -9.86 -20.99
N LEU A 224 -5.20 -10.22 -19.86
CA LEU A 224 -4.52 -10.94 -18.78
C LEU A 224 -3.92 -12.27 -19.27
N ILE A 225 -4.65 -13.03 -20.08
CA ILE A 225 -4.16 -14.29 -20.66
C ILE A 225 -2.94 -14.04 -21.56
N GLU A 226 -3.01 -13.04 -22.45
CA GLU A 226 -1.87 -12.67 -23.30
C GLU A 226 -0.64 -12.29 -22.48
N LEU A 227 -0.84 -11.57 -21.38
CA LEU A 227 0.24 -11.18 -20.48
C LEU A 227 0.91 -12.38 -19.80
N LEU A 228 0.13 -13.39 -19.41
CA LEU A 228 0.68 -14.63 -18.87
C LEU A 228 1.49 -15.41 -19.91
N VAL A 229 1.03 -15.43 -21.16
CA VAL A 229 1.75 -16.08 -22.28
C VAL A 229 3.06 -15.35 -22.59
N VAL A 230 3.03 -14.02 -22.70
CA VAL A 230 4.23 -13.19 -22.94
C VAL A 230 5.22 -13.31 -21.79
N ALA A 231 4.73 -13.50 -20.56
CA ALA A 231 5.53 -13.76 -19.37
C ALA A 231 6.00 -15.20 -19.23
N GLU A 232 5.72 -16.06 -20.22
CA GLU A 232 6.06 -17.49 -20.20
C GLU A 232 5.59 -18.20 -18.92
N ARG A 233 4.48 -17.71 -18.33
CA ARG A 233 3.85 -18.30 -17.14
C ARG A 233 2.87 -19.41 -17.51
N VAL A 234 2.39 -19.41 -18.75
CA VAL A 234 1.45 -20.40 -19.28
C VAL A 234 1.84 -20.78 -20.71
N GLY A 235 1.67 -22.07 -21.06
CA GLY A 235 1.94 -22.57 -22.41
C GLY A 235 0.81 -22.29 -23.38
N GLY A 236 1.02 -22.64 -24.66
CA GLY A 236 -0.01 -22.54 -25.70
C GLY A 236 -1.25 -23.39 -25.42
N ASP A 237 -1.08 -24.57 -24.82
CA ASP A 237 -2.20 -25.44 -24.45
C ASP A 237 -3.01 -24.86 -23.29
N ASP A 238 -2.33 -24.33 -22.27
CA ASP A 238 -2.98 -23.69 -21.11
C ASP A 238 -3.74 -22.41 -21.53
N ARG A 239 -3.19 -21.65 -22.49
CA ARG A 239 -3.88 -20.49 -23.08
C ARG A 239 -5.27 -20.85 -23.60
N VAL A 240 -5.41 -21.95 -24.35
CA VAL A 240 -6.70 -22.39 -24.88
C VAL A 240 -7.67 -22.73 -23.75
N VAL A 241 -7.18 -23.34 -22.67
CA VAL A 241 -8.00 -23.64 -21.49
C VAL A 241 -8.48 -22.35 -20.81
N LEU A 242 -7.58 -21.37 -20.62
CA LEU A 242 -7.91 -20.09 -20.00
C LEU A 242 -8.90 -19.27 -20.83
N GLU A 243 -8.74 -19.24 -22.15
CA GLU A 243 -9.67 -18.57 -23.08
C GLU A 243 -11.07 -19.19 -23.00
N ARG A 244 -11.16 -20.52 -22.89
CA ARG A 244 -12.43 -21.21 -22.67
C ARG A 244 -13.06 -20.83 -21.32
N LEU A 245 -12.27 -20.85 -20.24
CA LEU A 245 -12.76 -20.49 -18.91
C LEU A 245 -13.27 -19.04 -18.86
N LEU A 246 -12.54 -18.11 -19.49
CA LEU A 246 -12.96 -16.71 -19.59
C LEU A 246 -14.30 -16.58 -20.33
N ALA A 247 -14.46 -17.28 -21.46
CA ALA A 247 -15.72 -17.25 -22.22
C ALA A 247 -16.91 -17.75 -21.38
N GLU A 248 -16.76 -18.87 -20.67
CA GLU A 248 -17.79 -19.40 -19.76
C GLU A 248 -18.13 -18.42 -18.63
N ARG A 249 -17.14 -17.70 -18.10
CA ARG A 249 -17.34 -16.63 -17.11
C ARG A 249 -18.09 -15.44 -17.70
N ASP A 250 -17.74 -15.00 -18.90
CA ASP A 250 -18.39 -13.86 -19.55
C ASP A 250 -19.85 -14.16 -19.90
N GLU A 251 -20.16 -15.40 -20.33
CA GLU A 251 -21.53 -15.89 -20.48
C GLU A 251 -22.31 -15.87 -19.16
N CYS A 252 -21.67 -16.20 -18.04
CA CYS A 252 -22.28 -16.13 -16.72
C CYS A 252 -22.49 -14.70 -16.20
N ALA A 253 -21.60 -13.76 -16.57
CA ALA A 253 -21.71 -12.35 -16.24
C ALA A 253 -22.79 -11.62 -17.07
N HIS A 254 -23.07 -12.10 -18.28
CA HIS A 254 -24.10 -11.58 -19.17
C HIS A 254 -25.20 -12.63 -19.39
N PRO A 255 -26.08 -12.84 -18.40
CA PRO A 255 -26.88 -14.04 -18.29
C PRO A 255 -27.85 -14.24 -19.47
N VAL A 256 -27.50 -15.17 -20.38
CA VAL A 256 -28.40 -15.74 -21.39
C VAL A 256 -28.81 -17.15 -20.94
N PRO A 257 -30.10 -17.55 -21.01
CA PRO A 257 -30.51 -18.92 -20.72
C PRO A 257 -29.94 -19.94 -21.73
N PRO A 258 -29.68 -21.20 -21.32
CA PRO A 258 -29.84 -21.76 -19.97
C PRO A 258 -28.69 -21.39 -19.02
N ALA A 259 -28.97 -21.40 -17.71
CA ALA A 259 -27.92 -21.27 -16.70
C ALA A 259 -27.15 -22.60 -16.55
N PRO A 260 -25.86 -22.56 -16.19
CA PRO A 260 -25.12 -23.77 -15.91
C PRO A 260 -25.72 -24.50 -14.71
N ASP A 261 -25.77 -25.82 -14.79
CA ASP A 261 -26.16 -26.66 -13.67
C ASP A 261 -25.03 -26.78 -12.64
N ARG A 262 -25.33 -27.48 -11.54
CA ARG A 262 -24.41 -27.65 -10.42
C ARG A 262 -23.15 -28.45 -10.80
N ASP A 263 -23.29 -29.44 -11.68
CA ASP A 263 -22.19 -30.33 -12.09
C ASP A 263 -21.25 -29.59 -13.06
N GLN A 264 -21.81 -28.84 -13.99
CA GLN A 264 -21.06 -27.93 -14.88
C GLN A 264 -20.27 -26.89 -14.07
N THR A 265 -20.91 -26.30 -13.05
CA THR A 265 -20.25 -25.34 -12.15
C THR A 265 -19.11 -25.98 -11.37
N ALA A 266 -19.32 -27.18 -10.83
CA ALA A 266 -18.27 -27.91 -10.12
C ALA A 266 -17.09 -28.26 -11.04
N ALA A 267 -17.36 -28.66 -12.29
CA ALA A 267 -16.34 -28.91 -13.29
C ALA A 267 -15.52 -27.64 -13.61
N TYR A 268 -16.18 -26.49 -13.72
CA TYR A 268 -15.52 -25.20 -13.91
C TYR A 268 -14.59 -24.85 -12.74
N LEU A 269 -15.06 -24.96 -11.49
CA LEU A 269 -14.25 -24.72 -10.29
C LEU A 269 -13.00 -25.63 -10.25
N ASN A 270 -13.15 -26.90 -10.62
CA ASN A 270 -12.03 -27.85 -10.69
C ASN A 270 -11.02 -27.46 -11.79
N ALA A 271 -11.50 -27.00 -12.95
CA ALA A 271 -10.63 -26.53 -14.03
C ALA A 271 -9.86 -25.27 -13.61
N VAL A 272 -10.52 -24.32 -12.94
CA VAL A 272 -9.87 -23.15 -12.34
C VAL A 272 -8.78 -23.54 -11.33
N LEU A 273 -9.08 -24.48 -10.43
CA LEU A 273 -8.08 -24.98 -9.48
C LEU A 273 -6.89 -25.64 -10.17
N ALA A 274 -7.12 -26.43 -11.22
CA ALA A 274 -6.04 -27.05 -11.98
C ALA A 274 -5.10 -26.00 -12.61
N GLN A 275 -5.67 -24.95 -13.20
CA GLN A 275 -4.89 -23.83 -13.77
C GLN A 275 -4.16 -23.03 -12.69
N ALA A 276 -4.80 -22.79 -11.53
CA ALA A 276 -4.16 -22.15 -10.39
C ALA A 276 -2.96 -22.97 -9.88
N SER A 277 -3.11 -24.29 -9.77
CA SER A 277 -2.00 -25.18 -9.40
C SER A 277 -0.85 -25.09 -10.41
N GLN A 278 -1.14 -25.13 -11.72
CA GLN A 278 -0.10 -25.00 -12.75
C GLN A 278 0.67 -23.68 -12.64
N LEU A 279 -0.02 -22.55 -12.41
CA LEU A 279 0.63 -21.25 -12.20
C LEU A 279 1.58 -21.25 -10.99
N THR A 280 1.21 -21.97 -9.92
CA THR A 280 2.05 -22.08 -8.71
C THR A 280 3.18 -23.10 -8.83
N GLU A 281 3.00 -24.15 -9.62
CA GLU A 281 3.99 -25.21 -9.86
C GLU A 281 5.05 -24.79 -10.86
N HIS A 282 4.72 -23.89 -11.80
CA HIS A 282 5.72 -23.27 -12.66
C HIS A 282 6.74 -22.61 -11.74
N PRO A 283 7.99 -23.10 -11.67
CA PRO A 283 8.98 -22.52 -10.79
C PRO A 283 8.97 -21.04 -11.11
N LEU A 284 8.83 -20.20 -10.08
CA LEU A 284 9.33 -18.83 -10.17
C LEU A 284 10.78 -19.03 -10.55
N ALA A 285 11.07 -19.03 -11.85
CA ALA A 285 12.37 -19.32 -12.35
C ALA A 285 13.15 -18.12 -11.87
N HIS A 286 13.79 -18.29 -10.71
CA HIS A 286 14.95 -17.54 -10.33
C HIS A 286 15.93 -17.83 -11.47
N HIS A 287 15.78 -17.09 -12.58
CA HIS A 287 16.85 -16.77 -13.49
C HIS A 287 17.81 -15.97 -12.62
N GLY A 288 18.54 -16.71 -11.77
CA GLY A 288 19.76 -16.20 -11.17
C GLY A 288 20.55 -15.61 -12.33
N PRO A 289 21.11 -14.39 -12.16
CA PRO A 289 21.82 -13.69 -13.22
C PRO A 289 22.78 -14.69 -13.84
N GLY A 290 22.49 -15.07 -15.09
CA GLY A 290 23.12 -16.20 -15.74
C GLY A 290 24.62 -16.06 -15.63
N ASP A 291 25.28 -17.16 -15.25
CA ASP A 291 26.68 -17.38 -15.54
C ASP A 291 26.91 -16.95 -16.99
N VAL A 292 27.47 -15.76 -17.17
CA VAL A 292 28.11 -15.35 -18.41
C VAL A 292 29.35 -16.23 -18.48
N SER A 293 29.17 -17.46 -19.00
CA SER A 293 30.29 -18.31 -19.34
C SER A 293 30.98 -17.64 -20.53
N ASP A 294 32.05 -16.90 -20.22
CA ASP A 294 33.00 -16.39 -21.21
C ASP A 294 33.42 -17.54 -22.15
N ALA A 295 33.18 -17.34 -23.44
CA ALA A 295 33.73 -18.12 -24.55
C ALA A 295 34.38 -17.16 -25.54
#